data_AF-A0AA41Y3J5-F1
#
_entry.id   AF-A0AA41Y3J5-F1
#
_cell.length_a   1.000
_cell.length_b   1.000
_cell.length_c   1.000
_cell.angle_alpha   90.00
_cell.angle_beta   90.00
_cell.angle_gamma   90.00
#
_symmetry.space_group_name_H-M   'P 1'
#
loop_
_entity.id
_entity.type
_entity.pdbx_description
1 polymer ?
#
loop_
_entity_poly.entity_id
_entity_poly.type
_entity_poly.pdbx_seq_one_letter_code
_entity_poly.pdbx_strand_id
1 'polypeptide(L)' 'MFAIGYDAEKSILEIELLNGSIYQYSGVARMIYEELMASSTKYRYYSRYIRSSFPYEKIQ' A
#
# COMPACT_ATOMS: atom_id res chain seq x y z
N MET A 1 -3.39 -9.70 -2.42
CA MET A 1 -3.62 -8.30 -2.81
C MET A 1 -4.15 -8.35 -4.23
N PHE A 2 -5.13 -7.52 -4.56
CA PHE A 2 -5.78 -7.50 -5.86
C PHE A 2 -5.16 -6.41 -6.75
N ALA A 3 -5.20 -5.15 -6.31
CA ALA A 3 -4.62 -4.01 -7.00
C ALA A 3 -3.77 -3.14 -6.05
N ILE A 4 -2.81 -2.42 -6.62
CA ILE A 4 -1.92 -1.49 -5.89
C ILE A 4 -1.75 -0.24 -6.76
N GLY A 5 -2.06 0.92 -6.21
CA GLY A 5 -1.89 2.23 -6.84
C GLY A 5 -1.00 3.14 -6.00
N TYR A 6 -0.32 4.11 -6.63
CA TYR A 6 0.48 5.09 -5.93
C TYR A 6 0.38 6.47 -6.59
N ASP A 7 0.02 7.48 -5.80
CA ASP A 7 0.04 8.89 -6.17
C ASP A 7 1.30 9.54 -5.59
N ALA A 8 2.27 9.85 -6.45
CA ALA A 8 3.55 10.42 -6.04
C ALA A 8 3.45 11.88 -5.58
N GLU A 9 2.50 12.65 -6.10
CA GLU A 9 2.31 14.05 -5.70
C GLU A 9 1.72 14.13 -4.29
N LYS A 10 0.81 13.21 -3.97
CA LYS A 10 0.17 13.13 -2.65
C LYS A 10 0.87 12.20 -1.65
N SER A 11 1.84 11.41 -2.11
CA SER A 11 2.47 10.33 -1.31
C SER A 11 1.42 9.36 -0.72
N ILE A 12 0.45 8.98 -1.54
CA ILE A 12 -0.65 8.07 -1.16
C ILE A 12 -0.44 6.72 -1.83
N LEU A 13 -0.41 5.66 -1.04
CA LEU A 13 -0.44 4.28 -1.50
C LEU A 13 -1.86 3.71 -1.32
N GLU A 14 -2.47 3.27 -2.41
CA GLU A 14 -3.76 2.58 -2.39
C GLU A 14 -3.56 1.08 -2.55
N ILE A 15 -4.25 0.30 -1.72
CA ILE A 15 -4.22 -1.17 -1.74
C ILE A 15 -5.65 -1.70 -1.73
N GLU A 16 -5.95 -2.51 -2.75
CA GLU A 16 -7.15 -3.34 -2.78
C GLU A 16 -6.81 -4.77 -2.34
N LEU A 17 -7.54 -5.27 -1.35
CA LEU A 17 -7.42 -6.65 -0.87
C LEU A 17 -8.38 -7.58 -1.63
N LEU A 18 -8.11 -8.89 -1.57
CA LEU A 18 -8.90 -9.89 -2.29
C LEU A 18 -10.37 -9.97 -1.82
N ASN A 19 -10.67 -9.43 -0.65
CA ASN A 19 -12.03 -9.33 -0.12
C ASN A 19 -12.75 -8.04 -0.55
N GLY A 20 -12.17 -7.26 -1.47
CA GLY A 20 -12.74 -6.00 -1.99
C GLY A 20 -12.57 -4.80 -1.06
N SER A 21 -11.90 -4.93 0.09
CA SER A 21 -11.59 -3.77 0.94
C SER A 21 -10.49 -2.92 0.34
N ILE A 22 -10.68 -1.61 0.34
CA ILE A 22 -9.73 -0.62 -0.21
C ILE A 22 -9.18 0.23 0.94
N TYR A 23 -7.86 0.34 1.00
CA TYR A 23 -7.12 1.13 1.98
C TYR A 23 -6.24 2.16 1.29
N GLN A 24 -6.24 3.38 1.81
CA GLN A 24 -5.28 4.42 1.42
C GLN A 24 -4.34 4.71 2.60
N TYR A 25 -3.05 4.64 2.32
CA TYR A 25 -1.97 4.95 3.27
C TYR A 25 -1.32 6.26 2.87
N SER A 26 -1.25 7.22 3.80
CA SER A 26 -0.67 8.54 3.55
C SER A 26 0.79 8.62 4.02
N GLY A 27 1.57 9.50 3.38
CA GLY A 27 2.98 9.70 3.70
C GLY A 27 3.89 8.54 3.32
N VAL A 28 3.45 7.67 2.41
CA VAL A 28 4.28 6.56 1.93
C VAL A 28 5.28 7.10 0.92
N ALA A 29 6.57 6.98 1.22
CA ALA A 29 7.61 7.40 0.29
C ALA A 29 7.63 6.53 -0.97
N ARG A 30 7.99 7.13 -2.12
CA ARG A 30 8.07 6.44 -3.42
C ARG A 30 8.93 5.17 -3.38
N MET A 31 10.03 5.19 -2.63
CA MET A 31 10.90 4.03 -2.47
C MET A 31 10.19 2.83 -1.84
N ILE A 32 9.28 3.05 -0.88
CA ILE A 32 8.50 1.98 -0.24
C ILE A 32 7.52 1.35 -1.24
N TYR A 33 6.91 2.18 -2.11
CA TYR A 33 6.08 1.67 -3.21
C TYR A 33 6.91 0.84 -4.20
N GLU A 34 8.07 1.33 -4.61
CA GLU A 34 8.96 0.61 -5.54
C GLU A 34 9.44 -0.73 -4.94
N GLU A 35 9.81 -0.76 -3.65
CA GLU A 35 10.16 -1.99 -2.93
C GLU A 35 8.98 -2.96 -2.82
N LEU A 36 7.76 -2.47 -2.54
CA LEU A 36 6.54 -3.29 -2.55
C LEU A 36 6.31 -3.91 -3.94
N MET A 37 6.50 -3.13 -5.01
CA MET A 37 6.31 -3.60 -6.37
C MET A 37 7.37 -4.62 -6.80
N ALA A 38 8.61 -4.44 -6.37
CA ALA A 38 9.73 -5.35 -6.60
C ALA A 38 9.69 -6.62 -5.73
N SER A 39 8.96 -6.61 -4.62
CA SER A 39 8.85 -7.76 -3.73
C SER A 39 8.27 -9.01 -4.42
N SER A 40 8.94 -10.14 -4.22
CA SER A 40 8.47 -11.47 -4.65
C SER A 40 7.14 -11.85 -4.00
N THR A 41 6.85 -11.29 -2.83
CA THR A 41 5.61 -11.52 -2.08
C THR A 41 5.06 -10.19 -1.56
N LYS A 42 4.26 -9.53 -2.41
CA LYS A 42 3.62 -8.23 -2.11
C LYS A 42 2.93 -8.20 -0.75
N TYR A 43 2.13 -9.23 -0.44
CA TYR A 43 1.44 -9.33 0.84
C TYR A 43 2.38 -9.38 2.05
N ARG A 44 3.52 -10.08 1.94
CA ARG A 44 4.50 -10.20 3.03
C ARG A 44 5.18 -8.87 3.29
N TYR A 45 5.55 -8.15 2.24
CA TYR A 45 6.13 -6.80 2.34
C TYR A 45 5.12 -5.85 2.98
N TYR A 46 3.89 -5.80 2.44
CA TYR A 46 2.79 -4.99 2.96
C TYR A 46 2.53 -5.24 4.46
N SER A 47 2.38 -6.51 4.86
CA SER A 47 2.08 -6.85 6.25
C SER A 47 3.21 -6.47 7.21
N ARG A 48 4.47 -6.42 6.73
CA ARG A 48 5.64 -6.15 7.57
C ARG A 48 5.96 -4.66 7.67
N TYR A 49 5.84 -3.93 6.56
CA TYR A 49 6.39 -2.58 6.44
C TYR A 49 5.33 -1.48 6.24
N ILE A 50 4.08 -1.83 5.93
CA ILE A 50 3.08 -0.84 5.54
C ILE A 50 1.86 -0.88 6.46
N ARG A 51 1.27 -2.06 6.65
CA ARG A 51 -0.06 -2.25 7.27
C ARG A 51 -0.27 -1.48 8.58
N SER A 52 0.76 -1.35 9.40
CA SER A 52 0.70 -0.69 10.72
C SER A 52 1.77 0.38 10.89
N SER A 53 2.43 0.78 9.81
CA SER A 53 3.56 1.73 9.82
C SER A 53 3.17 3.11 9.30
N PHE A 54 2.03 3.21 8.61
CA PHE A 54 1.55 4.47 8.04
C PHE A 54 0.12 4.75 8.50
N PRO A 55 -0.27 6.03 8.66
CA PRO A 55 -1.67 6.41 8.81
C PRO A 55 -2.48 5.92 7.61
N TYR A 56 -3.67 5.42 7.87
CA TYR A 56 -4.52 4.89 6.81
C TYR A 56 -6.00 5.10 7.06
N GLU A 57 -6.74 5.13 5.97
CA GLU A 57 -8.19 5.14 5.96
C GLU A 57 -8.72 3.98 5.13
N LYS A 58 -9.83 3.38 5.58
CA LYS A 58 -10.58 2.40 4.80
C LYS A 58 -11.61 3.15 3.99
N ILE A 59 -11.52 3.05 2.67
CA ILE A 59 -12.41 3.75 1.74
C ILE A 59 -13.68 2.93 1.46
N GLN A 60 -13.53 1.59 1.40
CA GLN A 60 -14.62 0.64 1.11
C GLN A 60 -14.48 -0.64 1.93
#